data_AF-A0A2A5S9C0-F1
#
_entry.id   AF-A0A2A5S9C0-F1
#
_cell.length_a   1.000
_cell.length_b   1.000
_cell.length_c   1.000
_cell.angle_alpha   90.00
_cell.angle_beta   90.00
_cell.angle_gamma   90.00
#
_symmetry.space_group_name_H-M   'P 1'
#
loop_
_entity.id
_entity.type
_entity.pdbx_description
1 polymer ?
#
loop_
_entity_poly.entity_id
_entity_poly.type
_entity_poly.pdbx_seq_one_letter_code
_entity_poly.pdbx_strand_id
1 'polypeptide(L)'
;MNKTTLSLEVGGTETLTATVLPADAEDKTINFTSSDTAIATVTPVQGKVNAVAAGTSKITVTTSNGLTATCEVTVTSASGGE
;
A
#
# COMPACT_ATOMS: atom_id res chain seq x y z
N MET A 1 -8.65 2.29 -5.49
CA MET A 1 -7.41 1.48 -5.56
C MET A 1 -7.66 0.33 -6.52
N ASN A 2 -6.66 -0.07 -7.31
CA ASN A 2 -6.80 -1.25 -8.18
C ASN A 2 -6.81 -2.58 -7.42
N LYS A 3 -6.30 -2.59 -6.18
CA LYS A 3 -6.20 -3.79 -5.32
C LYS A 3 -6.61 -3.48 -3.88
N THR A 4 -7.36 -4.40 -3.29
CA THR A 4 -7.78 -4.39 -1.87
C THR A 4 -7.02 -5.41 -1.03
N THR A 5 -6.30 -6.33 -1.66
CA THR A 5 -5.40 -7.27 -1.03
C THR A 5 -4.11 -7.34 -1.82
N LEU A 6 -3.00 -7.53 -1.12
CA LEU A 6 -1.68 -7.57 -1.68
C LEU A 6 -0.85 -8.59 -0.91
N SER A 7 -0.19 -9.48 -1.63
CA SER A 7 0.70 -10.48 -1.03
C SER A 7 2.13 -10.18 -1.47
N LEU A 8 3.00 -9.95 -0.51
CA LEU A 8 4.40 -9.60 -0.73
C LEU A 8 5.28 -10.55 0.06
N GLU A 9 6.51 -10.74 -0.41
CA GLU A 9 7.53 -11.40 0.38
C GLU A 9 8.28 -10.37 1.24
N VAL A 10 8.90 -10.80 2.33
CA VAL A 10 9.78 -9.95 3.15
C VAL A 10 10.86 -9.33 2.25
N GLY A 11 10.98 -8.00 2.27
CA GLY A 11 11.87 -7.24 1.39
C GLY A 11 11.28 -6.90 0.02
N GLY A 12 10.13 -7.48 -0.32
CA GLY A 12 9.38 -7.16 -1.54
C GLY A 12 8.82 -5.74 -1.50
N THR A 13 8.62 -5.16 -2.68
CA THR A 13 8.00 -3.85 -2.82
C THR A 13 6.94 -3.87 -3.91
N GLU A 14 5.81 -3.22 -3.67
CA GLU A 14 4.76 -3.05 -4.66
C GLU A 14 4.31 -1.60 -4.74
N THR A 15 3.79 -1.15 -5.88
CA THR A 15 3.24 0.20 -6.01
C THR A 15 1.72 0.15 -6.16
N LEU A 16 1.01 0.68 -5.17
CA LEU A 16 -0.44 0.83 -5.22
C LEU A 16 -0.78 2.05 -6.07
N THR A 17 -1.45 1.80 -7.19
CA THR A 17 -1.93 2.88 -8.07
C THR A 17 -3.39 3.17 -7.76
N ALA A 18 -3.66 4.37 -7.26
CA ALA A 18 -5.01 4.89 -7.13
C ALA A 18 -5.31 5.80 -8.32
N THR A 19 -6.07 5.30 -9.29
CA THR A 19 -6.51 6.10 -10.44
C THR A 19 -7.56 7.10 -9.98
N VAL A 20 -7.19 8.38 -9.89
CA VAL A 20 -8.11 9.50 -9.62
C VAL A 20 -8.58 10.04 -10.96
N LEU A 21 -9.89 9.97 -11.23
CA LEU A 21 -10.51 10.48 -12.46
C LEU A 21 -11.31 11.75 -12.14
N PRO A 22 -11.22 12.79 -12.99
CA PRO A 22 -10.48 12.85 -14.25
C PRO A 22 -8.96 12.93 -14.05
N ALA A 23 -8.19 12.40 -15.01
CA ALA A 23 -6.72 12.41 -14.97
C ALA A 23 -6.10 13.83 -14.97
N ASP A 24 -6.92 14.85 -15.20
CA ASP A 24 -6.58 16.28 -15.16
C ASP A 24 -6.86 16.93 -13.80
N ALA A 25 -7.22 16.15 -12.77
CA ALA A 25 -7.33 16.69 -11.42
C ALA A 25 -5.99 17.30 -11.01
N GLU A 26 -5.94 18.63 -10.86
CA GLU A 26 -4.81 19.37 -10.29
C GLU A 26 -4.51 18.84 -8.88
N ASP A 27 -5.56 18.50 -8.12
CA ASP A 27 -5.48 17.91 -6.78
C ASP A 27 -5.59 16.38 -6.83
N LYS A 28 -4.51 15.71 -7.22
CA LYS A 28 -4.30 14.27 -7.00
C LYS A 28 -3.75 13.98 -5.60
N THR A 29 -4.16 14.78 -4.62
CA THR A 29 -3.74 14.62 -3.24
C THR A 29 -4.34 13.34 -2.68
N ILE A 30 -3.49 12.32 -2.58
CA ILE A 30 -3.80 11.02 -1.97
C ILE A 30 -2.83 10.78 -0.82
N ASN A 31 -3.38 10.36 0.31
CA ASN A 31 -2.60 10.07 1.51
C ASN A 31 -2.70 8.57 1.80
N PHE A 32 -1.57 7.89 1.84
CA PHE A 32 -1.48 6.50 2.26
C PHE A 32 -0.95 6.44 3.68
N THR A 33 -1.60 5.66 4.52
CA THR A 33 -1.21 5.36 5.89
C THR A 33 -1.11 3.87 6.08
N SER A 34 0.00 3.41 6.64
CA SER A 34 0.15 2.02 7.07
C SER A 34 -0.29 1.89 8.53
N SER A 35 -0.99 0.81 8.84
CA SER A 35 -1.30 0.42 10.22
C SER A 35 -0.04 -0.04 10.97
N ASP A 36 0.89 -0.69 10.26
CA ASP A 36 2.08 -1.33 10.86
C ASP A 36 3.31 -1.14 9.97
N THR A 37 4.10 -0.12 10.25
CA THR A 37 5.36 0.18 9.55
C THR A 37 6.48 -0.82 9.86
N ALA A 38 6.37 -1.58 10.95
CA ALA A 38 7.30 -2.66 11.28
C ALA A 38 7.15 -3.88 10.34
N ILE A 39 5.95 -4.10 9.80
CA ILE A 39 5.62 -5.21 8.88
C ILE A 39 5.66 -4.71 7.44
N ALA A 40 4.95 -3.61 7.15
CA ALA A 40 4.91 -3.00 5.82
C ALA A 40 4.86 -1.48 5.91
N THR A 41 5.80 -0.80 5.26
CA THR A 41 5.78 0.66 5.12
C THR A 41 5.09 1.05 3.82
N VAL A 42 4.49 2.24 3.77
CA VAL A 42 3.93 2.78 2.54
C VAL A 42 4.36 4.22 2.36
N THR A 43 4.73 4.59 1.14
CA THR A 43 5.13 5.95 0.80
C THR A 43 3.88 6.80 0.63
N PRO A 44 3.70 7.88 1.41
CA PRO A 44 2.59 8.81 1.23
C PRO A 44 2.67 9.42 -0.18
N VAL A 45 1.52 9.69 -0.79
CA VAL A 45 1.38 10.23 -2.16
C VAL A 45 1.79 9.25 -3.29
N GLN A 46 2.90 8.54 -3.16
CA GLN A 46 3.41 7.64 -4.20
C GLN A 46 2.77 6.24 -4.17
N GLY A 47 2.25 5.81 -3.01
CA GLY A 47 1.59 4.51 -2.86
C GLY A 47 2.54 3.31 -2.90
N LYS A 48 3.86 3.53 -2.80
CA LYS A 48 4.86 2.46 -2.79
C LYS A 48 4.87 1.75 -1.44
N VAL A 49 4.46 0.50 -1.42
CA VAL A 49 4.47 -0.42 -0.27
C VAL A 49 5.81 -1.15 -0.22
N ASN A 50 6.41 -1.22 0.96
CA ASN A 50 7.63 -1.97 1.22
C ASN A 50 7.37 -2.96 2.34
N ALA A 51 7.49 -4.25 2.04
CA ALA A 51 7.45 -5.30 3.04
C ALA A 51 8.78 -5.32 3.81
N VAL A 52 8.70 -5.23 5.13
CA VAL A 52 9.85 -5.19 6.05
C VAL A 52 9.96 -6.49 6.82
N ALA A 53 8.84 -7.03 7.32
CA ALA A 53 8.81 -8.25 8.12
C ALA A 53 7.56 -9.07 7.81
N ALA A 54 7.64 -10.39 8.06
CA ALA A 54 6.51 -11.29 7.84
C ALA A 54 5.38 -10.97 8.83
N GLY A 55 4.16 -10.92 8.32
CA GLY A 55 2.97 -10.54 9.08
C GLY A 55 1.92 -9.91 8.20
N THR A 56 0.83 -9.47 8.80
CA THR A 56 -0.27 -8.82 8.08
C THR A 56 -0.32 -7.36 8.46
N SER A 57 -0.30 -6.47 7.47
CA SER A 57 -0.44 -5.03 7.65
C SER A 57 -1.62 -4.51 6.85
N LYS A 58 -2.19 -3.38 7.27
CA LYS A 58 -3.34 -2.78 6.59
C LYS A 58 -3.00 -1.37 6.17
N ILE A 59 -3.13 -1.09 4.89
CA ILE A 59 -2.89 0.22 4.31
C ILE A 59 -4.22 0.89 4.07
N THR A 60 -4.41 2.08 4.62
CA THR A 60 -5.57 2.92 4.35
C THR A 60 -5.13 4.04 3.44
N VAL A 61 -5.85 4.26 2.36
CA VAL A 61 -5.71 5.46 1.53
C VAL A 61 -6.91 6.35 1.72
N THR A 62 -6.63 7.64 1.82
CA THR A 62 -7.64 8.69 1.85
C THR A 62 -7.30 9.65 0.73
N THR A 63 -8.25 9.88 -0.16
CA THR A 63 -8.13 10.87 -1.24
C THR A 63 -8.71 12.20 -0.78
N SER A 64 -8.25 13.30 -1.37
CA SER A 64 -8.82 14.63 -1.11
C SER A 64 -10.30 14.75 -1.48
N ASN A 65 -10.80 13.86 -2.34
CA ASN A 65 -12.23 13.77 -2.69
C ASN A 65 -13.08 13.10 -1.58
N GLY A 66 -12.49 12.70 -0.45
CA GLY A 66 -13.20 12.01 0.63
C GLY A 66 -13.38 10.51 0.40
N LEU A 67 -12.84 9.96 -0.70
CA LEU A 67 -12.82 8.51 -0.89
C LEU A 67 -11.75 7.88 0.00
N THR A 68 -12.16 6.87 0.75
CA THR A 68 -11.27 6.01 1.52
C THR A 68 -11.22 4.61 0.93
N ALA A 69 -10.05 4.02 0.82
CA ALA A 69 -9.91 2.62 0.47
C ALA A 69 -8.91 1.94 1.40
N THR A 70 -9.13 0.66 1.67
CA THR A 70 -8.23 -0.15 2.49
C THR A 70 -7.66 -1.29 1.67
N CYS A 71 -6.36 -1.54 1.85
CA CYS A 71 -5.61 -2.60 1.22
C CYS A 71 -4.97 -3.48 2.30
N GLU A 72 -5.27 -4.76 2.33
CA GLU A 72 -4.66 -5.71 3.24
C GLU A 72 -3.37 -6.25 2.62
N VAL A 73 -2.25 -6.07 3.30
CA VAL A 73 -0.92 -6.47 2.86
C VAL A 73 -0.48 -7.66 3.70
N THR A 74 -0.42 -8.83 3.08
CA THR A 74 0.09 -10.04 3.69
C THR A 74 1.54 -10.20 3.29
N VAL A 75 2.44 -10.09 4.26
CA VAL A 75 3.87 -10.29 4.07
C VAL A 75 4.23 -11.71 4.49
N THR A 76 4.65 -12.53 3.55
CA THR A 76 5.18 -13.87 3.83
C THR A 76 6.69 -13.82 3.89
N SER A 77 7.30 -14.47 4.89
CA SER A 77 8.73 -14.75 4.82
C SER A 77 8.95 -15.69 3.64
N ALA A 78 9.67 -15.23 2.62
CA ALA A 78 10.22 -16.11 1.59
C ALA A 78 11.21 -17.06 2.27
N SER A 79 10.70 -18.16 2.82
CA SER A 79 11.53 -19.22 3.36
C SER A 79 12.02 -20.05 2.18
N GLY A 80 12.97 -19.52 1.42
CA GLY A 80 13.86 -20.30 0.56
C GLY A 80 15.29 -19.83 0.84
N GLY A 81 16.26 -20.67 1.17
CA GLY A 81 16.33 -22.11 1.42
C GLY A 81 17.24 -22.34 2.63
N GLU A 82 17.08 -23.48 3.31
CA GLU A 82 18.01 -24.64 3.23
C GLU A 82 19.20 -24.52 4.18
#